data_AF-A0A528B947-F1
#
_entry.id   AF-A0A528B947-F1
#
_cell.length_a   1.000
_cell.length_b   1.000
_cell.length_c   1.000
_cell.angle_alpha   90.00
_cell.angle_beta   90.00
_cell.angle_gamma   90.00
#
_symmetry.space_group_name_H-M   'P 1'
#
loop_
_entity.id
_entity.type
_entity.pdbx_description
1 polymer ?
#
loop_
_entity_poly.entity_id
_entity_poly.type
_entity_poly.pdbx_seq_one_letter_code
_entity_poly.pdbx_strand_id
1 'polypeptide(L)' 'LRMVEGNFVPGGPAKYQVKDTGTALALARAQELQLPIAEQVDSLFRRLVDEGGGDLDHSAVFLTLKKMNQPGASSPNN' A
#
# COMPACT_ATOMS: atom_id res chain seq x y z
N LEU A 1 -2.99 -20.10 2.15
CA LEU A 1 -1.52 -19.95 2.03
C LEU A 1 -1.08 -19.28 0.71
N ARG A 2 -1.95 -18.52 0.02
CA ARG A 2 -1.67 -17.96 -1.33
C ARG A 2 -0.54 -16.91 -1.38
N MET A 3 -0.46 -16.02 -0.38
CA MET A 3 0.60 -15.01 -0.30
C MET A 3 1.99 -15.62 -0.09
N VAL A 4 2.09 -16.72 0.69
CA VAL A 4 3.36 -17.41 0.99
C VAL A 4 3.93 -18.05 -0.27
N GLU A 5 3.07 -18.44 -1.21
CA GLU A 5 3.43 -19.00 -2.51
C GLU A 5 3.71 -17.91 -3.57
N GLY A 6 3.66 -16.62 -3.21
CA GLY A 6 3.86 -15.50 -4.15
C GLY A 6 2.69 -15.28 -5.11
N ASN A 7 1.52 -15.84 -4.82
CA ASN A 7 0.33 -15.70 -5.64
C ASN A 7 -0.52 -14.49 -5.20
N PHE A 8 -0.54 -13.45 -6.03
CA PHE A 8 -1.31 -12.21 -5.83
C PHE A 8 -2.49 -12.05 -6.81
N VAL A 9 -2.98 -13.17 -7.38
CA VAL A 9 -4.18 -13.16 -8.22
C VAL A 9 -5.35 -12.53 -7.44
N PRO A 10 -6.08 -11.56 -8.03
CA PRO A 10 -7.01 -10.71 -7.29
C PRO A 10 -8.16 -11.50 -6.65
N GLY A 11 -8.25 -11.43 -5.31
CA GLY A 11 -9.47 -11.73 -4.54
C GLY A 11 -10.16 -10.46 -4.03
N GLY A 12 -9.39 -9.38 -3.86
CA GLY A 12 -9.85 -8.01 -3.65
C GLY A 12 -8.78 -7.02 -4.13
N PRO A 13 -8.99 -6.31 -5.25
CA PRO A 13 -8.00 -5.41 -5.84
C PRO A 13 -7.51 -4.31 -4.88
N ALA A 14 -6.19 -4.09 -4.84
CA ALA A 14 -5.55 -3.08 -3.99
C ALA A 14 -6.08 -1.65 -4.22
N LYS A 15 -6.50 -1.33 -5.45
CA LYS A 15 -7.12 -0.03 -5.77
C LYS A 15 -8.38 0.28 -4.97
N TYR A 16 -9.14 -0.72 -4.53
CA TYR A 16 -10.32 -0.50 -3.70
C TYR A 16 -9.95 -0.11 -2.28
N GLN A 17 -8.84 -0.65 -1.76
CA GLN A 17 -8.31 -0.24 -0.46
C GLN A 17 -8.02 1.26 -0.43
N VAL A 18 -7.34 1.81 -1.45
CA VAL A 18 -7.02 3.25 -1.56
C VAL A 18 -8.27 4.14 -1.57
N LYS A 19 -9.35 3.69 -2.21
CA LYS A 19 -10.62 4.43 -2.24
C LYS A 19 -11.23 4.51 -0.84
N ASP A 20 -11.29 3.38 -0.15
CA ASP A 20 -11.94 3.27 1.15
C ASP A 20 -11.12 3.97 2.25
N THR A 21 -9.80 3.75 2.28
CA THR A 21 -8.90 4.44 3.22
C THR A 21 -8.80 5.93 2.94
N GLY A 22 -8.81 6.35 1.67
CA GLY A 22 -8.85 7.75 1.29
C GLY A 22 -10.09 8.48 1.81
N THR A 23 -11.25 7.83 1.77
CA THR A 23 -12.51 8.37 2.29
C THR A 23 -12.48 8.46 3.82
N ALA A 24 -12.02 7.41 4.51
CA ALA A 24 -11.90 7.39 5.96
C ALA A 24 -10.92 8.47 6.48
N LEU A 25 -9.77 8.64 5.83
CA LEU A 25 -8.78 9.67 6.18
C LEU A 25 -9.27 11.09 5.88
N ALA A 26 -10.05 11.29 4.82
CA ALA A 26 -10.67 12.59 4.55
C ALA A 26 -11.66 12.98 5.65
N LEU A 27 -12.47 12.02 6.12
CA LEU A 27 -13.38 12.25 7.26
C LEU A 27 -12.60 12.52 8.54
N ALA A 28 -11.56 11.74 8.85
CA ALA A 28 -10.73 11.96 10.03
C ALA A 28 -10.11 13.37 10.07
N ARG A 29 -9.56 13.82 8.93
CA ARG A 29 -9.01 15.19 8.80
C ARG A 29 -10.08 16.27 9.01
N ALA A 30 -11.30 16.05 8.50
CA ALA A 30 -12.42 16.96 8.72
C ALA A 30 -12.88 17.02 10.18
N GLN A 31 -12.50 16.05 11.01
CA GLN A 31 -12.77 15.99 12.45
C GLN A 31 -11.53 16.33 13.30
N GLU A 32 -10.46 16.86 12.69
CA GLU A 32 -9.18 17.16 13.36
C GLU A 32 -8.53 15.94 14.05
N LEU A 33 -8.87 14.73 13.60
CA LEU A 33 -8.29 13.49 14.08
C LEU A 33 -7.03 13.15 13.29
N GLN A 34 -6.00 12.70 14.01
CA GLN A 34 -4.78 12.15 13.43
C GLN A 34 -4.83 10.63 13.54
N LEU A 35 -4.72 9.94 12.40
CA LEU A 35 -4.76 8.48 12.34
C LEU A 35 -3.46 7.96 11.72
N PRO A 36 -2.31 8.11 12.40
CA PRO A 36 -0.98 7.93 11.80
C PRO A 36 -0.78 6.52 11.22
N ILE A 37 -1.35 5.49 11.85
CA ILE A 37 -1.28 4.12 11.33
C ILE A 37 -2.09 3.97 10.04
N ALA A 38 -3.29 4.55 9.99
CA ALA A 38 -4.14 4.50 8.80
C ALA A 38 -3.52 5.30 7.65
N GLU A 39 -2.91 6.44 7.94
CA GLU A 39 -2.15 7.25 6.97
C GLU A 39 -0.95 6.49 6.41
N GLN A 40 -0.20 5.80 7.27
CA GLN A 40 0.92 4.98 6.83
C GLN A 40 0.48 3.81 5.96
N VAL A 41 -0.63 3.16 6.30
CA VAL A 41 -1.20 2.06 5.51
C VAL A 41 -1.71 2.58 4.16
N ASP A 42 -2.43 3.68 4.12
CA ASP A 42 -2.91 4.32 2.87
C ASP A 42 -1.74 4.68 1.95
N SER A 43 -0.65 5.23 2.50
CA SER A 43 0.58 5.55 1.76
C SER A 43 1.20 4.32 1.10
N LEU A 44 1.25 3.17 1.80
CA LEU A 44 1.76 1.92 1.23
C LEU A 44 0.89 1.39 0.08
N PHE A 45 -0.44 1.48 0.20
CA PHE A 45 -1.35 1.06 -0.87
C PHE A 45 -1.32 2.00 -2.07
N ARG A 46 -1.21 3.32 -1.86
CA ARG A 46 -1.00 4.28 -2.96
C ARG A 46 0.29 3.98 -3.71
N ARG A 47 1.39 3.75 -3.01
CA ARG A 47 2.67 3.38 -3.62
C ARG A 47 2.56 2.08 -4.44
N LEU A 48 1.86 1.07 -3.94
CA LEU A 48 1.60 -0.16 -4.70
C LEU A 48 0.83 0.13 -6.01
N VAL A 49 -0.19 0.99 -5.96
CA VAL A 49 -0.95 1.39 -7.15
C VAL A 49 -0.08 2.17 -8.13
N ASP A 50 0.73 3.11 -7.63
CA ASP A 50 1.65 3.93 -8.44
C ASP A 50 2.74 3.07 -9.10
N GLU A 51 3.15 1.97 -8.47
CA GLU A 51 4.07 0.97 -9.01
C GLU A 51 3.38 0.00 -10.02
N GLY A 52 2.11 0.23 -10.37
CA GLY A 52 1.34 -0.56 -11.34
C GLY A 52 0.63 -1.79 -10.75
N GLY A 53 0.63 -1.94 -9.43
CA GLY A 53 0.05 -3.09 -8.72
C GLY A 53 -1.44 -2.96 -8.37
N GLY A 54 -2.16 -1.98 -8.93
CA GLY A 54 -3.53 -1.67 -8.50
C GLY A 54 -4.57 -2.78 -8.72
N ASP A 55 -4.34 -3.67 -9.69
CA ASP A 55 -5.19 -4.82 -9.99
C ASP A 55 -4.72 -6.13 -9.30
N LEU A 56 -3.64 -6.07 -8.52
CA LEU A 56 -3.22 -7.17 -7.67
C LEU A 56 -4.08 -7.24 -6.40
N ASP A 57 -4.09 -8.40 -5.76
CA ASP A 57 -4.70 -8.55 -4.45
C ASP A 57 -4.10 -7.58 -3.41
N HIS A 58 -4.88 -7.16 -2.41
CA HIS A 58 -4.40 -6.26 -1.35
C HIS A 58 -3.14 -6.78 -0.63
N SER A 59 -2.94 -8.11 -0.56
CA SER A 59 -1.71 -8.70 -0.02
C SER A 59 -0.43 -8.34 -0.79
N ALA A 60 -0.55 -7.83 -2.03
CA ALA A 60 0.58 -7.35 -2.84
C ALA A 60 1.29 -6.13 -2.25
N VAL A 61 0.74 -5.47 -1.21
CA VAL A 61 1.46 -4.44 -0.44
C VAL A 61 2.77 -4.96 0.14
N PHE A 62 2.85 -6.28 0.38
CA PHE A 62 4.09 -6.97 0.74
C PHE A 62 5.22 -6.75 -0.27
N LEU A 63 4.93 -6.69 -1.57
CA LEU A 63 5.94 -6.44 -2.61
C LEU A 63 6.53 -5.04 -2.48
N THR A 64 5.69 -4.05 -2.15
CA THR A 64 6.13 -2.67 -1.89
C THR A 64 7.05 -2.62 -0.68
N LEU A 65 6.65 -3.27 0.42
CA LEU A 65 7.48 -3.38 1.63
C LEU A 65 8.79 -4.13 1.37
N LYS A 66 8.75 -5.21 0.58
CA LYS A 66 9.95 -5.97 0.20
C LYS A 66 10.92 -5.09 -0.58
N LYS A 67 10.46 -4.29 -1.54
CA LYS A 67 11.30 -3.32 -2.29
C LYS A 67 11.90 -2.26 -1.36
N MET A 68 11.12 -1.73 -0.42
CA MET A 68 11.60 -0.73 0.55
C MET A 68 12.72 -1.26 1.46
N ASN A 69 12.70 -2.56 1.77
CA ASN A 69 13.66 -3.19 2.67
C ASN A 69 14.81 -3.91 1.93
N GLN A 70 14.96 -3.74 0.62
CA GLN A 70 16.10 -4.27 -0.11
C GLN A 70 17.35 -3.40 0.12
N PRO A 71 18.42 -3.94 0.72
CA PRO A 71 19.68 -3.22 0.88
C PRO A 71 20.32 -3.05 -0.50
N GLY A 72 20.18 -1.84 -1.08
CA GLY A 72 20.78 -1.49 -2.37
C GLY A 72 19.98 -0.54 -3.26
N ALA A 73 18.68 -0.33 -3.00
CA ALA A 73 17.86 0.60 -3.79
C ALA A 73 17.92 2.06 -3.29
N SER A 74 18.55 2.29 -2.14
CA SER A 74 18.83 3.62 -1.57
C SER A 74 20.32 3.96 -1.69
N SER A 75 20.81 4.13 -2.92
CA SER A 75 22.02 4.91 -3.21
C SER A 75 21.95 5.37 -4.67
N PRO A 76 21.63 6.64 -4.89
CA PRO A 76 22.48 7.45 -5.73
C PRO A 76 22.81 8.78 -5.03
N ASN A 77 24.07 8.96 -4.65
CA ASN A 77 24.97 10.04 -5.08
C ASN A 77 26.05 10.31 -4.03
N ASN A 78 27.31 10.07 -4.41
CA ASN A 78 28.41 11.01 -4.19
C ASN A 78 29.05 11.26 -5.55
#